data_AF-A0A7Y8JEI1-F1
#
_entry.id   AF-A0A7Y8JEI1-F1
#
_cell.length_a   1.000
_cell.length_b   1.000
_cell.length_c   1.000
_cell.angle_alpha   90.00
_cell.angle_beta   90.00
_cell.angle_gamma   90.00
#
_symmetry.space_group_name_H-M   'P 1'
#
loop_
_entity.id
_entity.type
_entity.pdbx_description
1 polymer ?
#
loop_
_entity_poly.entity_id
_entity_poly.type
_entity_poly.pdbx_seq_one_letter_code
_entity_poly.pdbx_strand_id
1 'polypeptide(L)'
;PAFWEVGLVQQLETSGTSSPYFWVFVAAQVRANDTGMLSKDITVRELVSHLGDIHHIFPRDLLKKAGLTRSQYNQIANYAYTQEEINIKIGNKPPRAYFADIQAQCSGGPLKYGAIADADTLKVNLAANCVPESIMDMDVAQFDEFLKQRRELMAAKMRAYYEGL
;
A
#
# COMPACT_ATOMS: atom_id res chain seq x y z
N PRO A 1 18.30 -7.05 15.83
CA PRO A 1 18.62 -6.48 14.50
C PRO A 1 18.30 -7.43 13.33
N ALA A 2 18.98 -8.57 13.23
CA ALA A 2 18.85 -9.49 12.08
C ALA A 2 17.43 -10.06 11.84
N PHE A 3 16.66 -10.31 12.91
CA PHE A 3 15.27 -10.78 12.73
C PHE A 3 14.41 -9.76 11.98
N TRP A 4 14.39 -8.50 12.40
CA TRP A 4 13.52 -7.48 11.80
C TRP A 4 13.94 -7.09 10.38
N GLU A 5 15.25 -7.01 10.13
CA GLU A 5 15.80 -6.53 8.86
C GLU A 5 15.90 -7.62 7.79
N VAL A 6 16.01 -8.89 8.20
CA VAL A 6 16.18 -10.02 7.26
C VAL A 6 15.07 -11.05 7.43
N GLY A 7 14.91 -11.59 8.65
CA GLY A 7 13.97 -12.69 8.91
C GLY A 7 12.52 -12.32 8.60
N LEU A 8 12.02 -11.21 9.15
CA LEU A 8 10.65 -10.76 8.93
C LEU A 8 10.42 -10.34 7.47
N VAL A 9 11.40 -9.66 6.85
CA VAL A 9 11.31 -9.26 5.43
C VAL A 9 11.12 -10.48 4.53
N GLN A 10 11.79 -11.59 4.82
CA GLN A 10 11.58 -12.86 4.11
C GLN A 10 10.21 -13.48 4.42
N GLN A 11 9.77 -13.45 5.68
CA GLN A 11 8.45 -13.99 6.07
C GLN A 11 7.27 -13.20 5.45
N LEU A 12 7.48 -11.92 5.12
CA LEU A 12 6.52 -11.09 4.42
C LEU A 12 6.39 -11.43 2.92
N GLU A 13 7.25 -12.30 2.38
CA GLU A 13 7.10 -12.89 1.04
C GLU A 13 6.03 -14.01 1.07
N THR A 14 4.79 -13.58 1.27
CA THR A 14 3.63 -14.46 1.38
C THR A 14 2.43 -13.81 0.70
N SER A 15 1.40 -14.60 0.43
CA SER A 15 0.28 -14.18 -0.42
C SER A 15 -1.07 -14.40 0.24
N GLY A 16 -2.03 -13.55 -0.12
CA GLY A 16 -3.42 -13.67 0.29
C GLY A 16 -3.73 -13.07 1.66
N THR A 17 -4.99 -12.69 1.82
CA THR A 17 -5.53 -12.01 3.02
C THR A 17 -5.73 -12.94 4.21
N SER A 18 -5.55 -14.25 4.04
CA SER A 18 -5.51 -15.22 5.14
C SER A 18 -4.17 -15.24 5.87
N SER A 19 -3.15 -14.52 5.37
CA SER A 19 -1.84 -14.45 6.01
C SER A 19 -1.91 -13.72 7.35
N PRO A 20 -1.42 -14.31 8.46
CA PRO A 20 -1.38 -13.62 9.75
C PRO A 20 -0.44 -12.40 9.72
N TYR A 21 0.61 -12.43 8.90
CA TYR A 21 1.53 -11.30 8.76
C TYR A 21 0.83 -10.05 8.20
N PHE A 22 -0.13 -10.23 7.30
CA PHE A 22 -0.93 -9.13 6.79
C PHE A 22 -1.75 -8.47 7.91
N TRP A 23 -2.39 -9.28 8.76
CA TRP A 23 -3.19 -8.75 9.87
C TRP A 23 -2.36 -8.12 10.98
N VAL A 24 -1.15 -8.60 11.24
CA VAL A 24 -0.21 -7.93 12.15
C VAL A 24 0.21 -6.57 11.59
N PHE A 25 0.47 -6.47 10.28
CA PHE A 25 0.75 -5.19 9.63
C PHE A 25 -0.46 -4.22 9.74
N VAL A 26 -1.67 -4.70 9.47
CA VAL A 26 -2.90 -3.91 9.62
C VAL A 26 -3.10 -3.47 11.09
N ALA A 27 -2.85 -4.35 12.06
CA ALA A 27 -2.91 -4.01 13.48
C ALA A 27 -1.90 -2.91 13.85
N ALA A 28 -0.68 -2.98 13.30
CA ALA A 28 0.32 -1.92 13.47
C ALA A 28 -0.18 -0.57 12.93
N GLN A 29 -0.84 -0.57 11.76
CA GLN A 29 -1.45 0.65 11.20
C GLN A 29 -2.60 1.19 12.07
N VAL A 30 -3.46 0.30 12.57
CA VAL A 30 -4.55 0.64 13.50
C VAL A 30 -4.04 1.22 14.82
N ARG A 31 -2.92 0.70 15.33
CA ARG A 31 -2.28 1.19 16.56
C ARG A 31 -1.65 2.57 16.35
N ALA A 32 -1.03 2.79 15.19
CA ALA A 32 -0.45 4.07 14.80
C ALA A 32 -1.49 5.13 14.40
N ASN A 33 -2.77 4.76 14.31
CA ASN A 33 -3.85 5.60 13.81
C ASN A 33 -3.59 6.11 12.37
N ASP A 34 -2.99 5.25 11.54
CA ASP A 34 -2.69 5.54 10.14
C ASP A 34 -3.99 5.69 9.32
N THR A 35 -3.96 6.55 8.31
CA THR A 35 -5.00 6.65 7.29
C THR A 35 -4.84 5.59 6.21
N GLY A 36 -5.96 5.17 5.62
CA GLY A 36 -5.93 4.26 4.47
C GLY A 36 -5.15 4.84 3.29
N MET A 37 -4.67 3.99 2.40
CA MET A 37 -3.96 4.43 1.20
C MET A 37 -4.84 5.38 0.40
N LEU A 38 -4.31 6.58 0.15
CA LEU A 38 -4.95 7.71 -0.52
C LEU A 38 -6.20 8.29 0.19
N SER A 39 -6.49 7.83 1.40
CA SER A 39 -7.47 8.45 2.30
C SER A 39 -6.85 9.64 3.01
N LYS A 40 -7.57 10.77 3.04
CA LYS A 40 -7.13 11.96 3.79
C LYS A 40 -7.43 11.82 5.28
N ASP A 41 -8.66 11.49 5.62
CA ASP A 41 -9.16 11.52 7.00
C ASP A 41 -9.58 10.14 7.53
N ILE A 42 -9.89 9.19 6.63
CA ILE A 42 -10.40 7.87 7.01
C ILE A 42 -9.25 6.94 7.43
N THR A 43 -9.32 6.46 8.67
CA THR A 43 -8.30 5.59 9.27
C THR A 43 -8.39 4.14 8.78
N VAL A 44 -7.27 3.41 8.86
CA VAL A 44 -7.26 1.95 8.62
C VAL A 44 -8.22 1.23 9.58
N ARG A 45 -8.38 1.73 10.81
CA ARG A 45 -9.36 1.23 11.79
C ARG A 45 -10.78 1.30 11.26
N GLU A 46 -11.18 2.46 10.74
CA GLU A 46 -12.51 2.66 10.17
C GLU A 46 -12.72 1.80 8.93
N LEU A 47 -11.72 1.72 8.03
CA LEU A 47 -11.80 0.89 6.83
C LEU A 47 -11.99 -0.59 7.16
N VAL A 48 -11.22 -1.14 8.11
CA VAL A 48 -11.35 -2.54 8.52
C VAL A 48 -12.73 -2.81 9.16
N SER A 49 -13.31 -1.81 9.84
CA SER A 49 -14.58 -1.96 10.57
C SER A 49 -15.84 -1.73 9.71
N HIS A 50 -15.76 -0.88 8.69
CA HIS A 50 -16.91 -0.37 7.94
C HIS A 50 -16.89 -0.68 6.43
N LEU A 51 -16.19 -1.76 6.03
CA LEU A 51 -16.12 -2.28 4.65
C LEU A 51 -15.24 -1.45 3.69
N GLY A 52 -14.08 -0.96 4.17
CA GLY A 52 -12.99 -0.57 3.28
C GLY A 52 -12.51 -1.75 2.42
N ASP A 53 -11.92 -1.45 1.28
CA ASP A 53 -11.48 -2.47 0.31
C ASP A 53 -9.97 -2.66 0.34
N ILE A 54 -9.52 -3.85 -0.04
CA ILE A 54 -8.11 -4.15 -0.22
C ILE A 54 -7.74 -3.88 -1.68
N HIS A 55 -6.99 -2.81 -1.88
CA HIS A 55 -6.46 -2.44 -3.18
C HIS A 55 -5.15 -3.19 -3.45
N HIS A 56 -5.06 -3.79 -4.65
CA HIS A 56 -3.80 -4.20 -5.23
C HIS A 56 -3.09 -2.97 -5.82
N ILE A 57 -2.04 -2.49 -5.15
CA ILE A 57 -1.27 -1.28 -5.56
C ILE A 57 -0.84 -1.39 -7.02
N PHE A 58 -0.36 -2.58 -7.41
CA PHE A 58 -0.25 -2.99 -8.81
C PHE A 58 -1.46 -3.83 -9.17
N PRO A 59 -2.34 -3.36 -10.08
CA PRO A 59 -3.54 -4.11 -10.45
C PRO A 59 -3.24 -5.54 -10.91
N ARG A 60 -3.99 -6.49 -10.34
CA ARG A 60 -3.82 -7.93 -10.61
C ARG A 60 -3.86 -8.26 -12.10
N ASP A 61 -4.70 -7.56 -12.87
CA ASP A 61 -4.93 -7.87 -14.28
C ASP A 61 -3.73 -7.45 -15.14
N LEU A 62 -3.01 -6.39 -14.76
CA LEU A 62 -1.75 -6.00 -15.41
C LEU A 62 -0.66 -7.04 -15.16
N LEU A 63 -0.51 -7.48 -13.91
CA LEU A 63 0.48 -8.48 -13.52
C LEU A 63 0.19 -9.84 -14.17
N LYS A 64 -1.08 -10.25 -14.22
CA LYS A 64 -1.51 -11.47 -14.91
C LYS A 64 -1.16 -11.42 -16.41
N LYS A 65 -1.38 -10.29 -17.08
CA LYS A 65 -1.02 -10.10 -18.50
C LYS A 65 0.49 -10.12 -18.73
N ALA A 66 1.29 -9.73 -17.75
CA ALA A 66 2.74 -9.84 -17.78
C ALA A 66 3.27 -11.25 -17.42
N GLY A 67 2.39 -12.24 -17.25
CA GLY A 67 2.77 -13.64 -17.01
C GLY A 67 2.97 -14.01 -15.54
N LEU A 68 2.65 -13.12 -14.60
CA LEU A 68 2.80 -13.43 -13.18
C LEU A 68 1.71 -14.39 -12.70
N THR A 69 2.12 -15.32 -11.85
CA THR A 69 1.25 -16.31 -11.22
C THR A 69 0.40 -15.71 -10.10
N ARG A 70 -0.63 -16.45 -9.69
CA ARG A 70 -1.55 -16.02 -8.63
C ARG A 70 -0.86 -15.74 -7.29
N SER A 71 0.17 -16.50 -6.92
CA SER A 71 0.93 -16.24 -5.70
C SER A 71 1.72 -14.94 -5.81
N GLN A 72 2.32 -14.64 -6.98
CA GLN A 72 3.12 -13.43 -7.17
C GLN A 72 2.26 -12.15 -7.09
N TYR A 73 1.16 -12.06 -7.84
CA TYR A 73 0.36 -10.82 -7.83
C TYR A 73 -0.50 -10.64 -6.56
N ASN A 74 -0.70 -11.70 -5.78
CA ASN A 74 -1.41 -11.65 -4.49
C ASN A 74 -0.47 -11.57 -3.28
N GLN A 75 0.80 -11.23 -3.46
CA GLN A 75 1.67 -10.98 -2.32
C GLN A 75 1.08 -9.89 -1.42
N ILE A 76 1.17 -10.08 -0.10
CA ILE A 76 0.58 -9.15 0.88
C ILE A 76 1.20 -7.75 0.78
N ALA A 77 2.46 -7.67 0.34
CA ALA A 77 3.14 -6.42 0.05
C ALA A 77 2.60 -5.69 -1.20
N ASN A 78 1.65 -6.28 -1.94
CA ASN A 78 0.88 -5.60 -2.98
C ASN A 78 -0.47 -5.06 -2.46
N TYR A 79 -0.83 -5.29 -1.19
CA TYR A 79 -2.14 -4.94 -0.64
C TYR A 79 -2.10 -3.66 0.19
N ALA A 80 -3.11 -2.82 0.08
CA ALA A 80 -3.35 -1.71 0.99
C ALA A 80 -4.85 -1.53 1.21
N TYR A 81 -5.23 -1.17 2.43
CA TYR A 81 -6.60 -0.72 2.69
C TYR A 81 -6.82 0.66 2.09
N THR A 82 -7.95 0.83 1.40
CA THR A 82 -8.39 2.12 0.87
C THR A 82 -9.92 2.21 0.89
N GLN A 83 -10.46 3.41 0.64
CA GLN A 83 -11.89 3.59 0.43
C GLN A 83 -12.32 2.94 -0.90
N GLU A 84 -13.47 2.26 -0.91
CA GLU A 84 -13.99 1.57 -2.11
C GLU A 84 -14.09 2.51 -3.33
N GLU A 85 -14.55 3.75 -3.12
CA GLU A 85 -14.64 4.77 -4.17
C GLU A 85 -13.28 5.13 -4.79
N ILE A 86 -12.20 5.10 -3.99
CA ILE A 86 -10.83 5.35 -4.47
C ILE A 86 -10.39 4.14 -5.29
N ASN A 87 -10.61 2.92 -4.78
CA ASN A 87 -10.26 1.68 -5.47
C ASN A 87 -10.93 1.61 -6.85
N ILE A 88 -12.24 1.89 -6.91
CA ILE A 88 -13.02 1.92 -8.16
C ILE A 88 -12.44 2.95 -9.15
N LYS A 89 -12.09 4.16 -8.69
CA LYS A 89 -11.55 5.22 -9.56
C LYS A 89 -10.16 4.90 -10.09
N ILE A 90 -9.31 4.22 -9.32
CA ILE A 90 -7.99 3.76 -9.80
C ILE A 90 -8.17 2.73 -10.91
N GLY A 91 -9.05 1.74 -10.68
CA GLY A 91 -9.33 0.68 -11.63
C GLY A 91 -8.07 -0.12 -11.99
N ASN A 92 -7.85 -0.33 -13.29
CA ASN A 92 -6.73 -1.14 -13.80
C ASN A 92 -5.52 -0.30 -14.29
N LYS A 93 -5.33 0.90 -13.74
CA LYS A 93 -4.21 1.79 -14.09
C LYS A 93 -2.92 1.34 -13.40
N PRO A 94 -1.75 1.32 -14.08
CA PRO A 94 -0.48 1.07 -13.41
C PRO A 94 -0.13 2.21 -12.43
N PRO A 95 0.71 1.95 -11.40
CA PRO A 95 1.14 2.95 -10.41
C PRO A 95 1.55 4.28 -11.01
N ARG A 96 2.51 4.29 -11.94
CA ARG A 96 2.94 5.53 -12.61
C ARG A 96 1.79 6.37 -13.18
N ALA A 97 0.74 5.73 -13.69
CA ALA A 97 -0.34 6.44 -14.36
C ALA A 97 -1.31 7.07 -13.36
N TYR A 98 -1.74 6.34 -12.33
CA TYR A 98 -2.65 6.92 -11.35
C TYR A 98 -1.92 7.86 -10.37
N PHE A 99 -0.63 7.64 -10.08
CA PHE A 99 0.16 8.58 -9.29
C PHE A 99 0.45 9.88 -10.04
N ALA A 100 0.65 9.86 -11.36
CA ALA A 100 0.73 11.10 -12.14
C ALA A 100 -0.55 11.94 -12.04
N ASP A 101 -1.72 11.28 -12.08
CA ASP A 101 -3.02 11.94 -11.87
C ASP A 101 -3.13 12.53 -10.43
N ILE A 102 -2.62 11.83 -9.41
CA ILE A 102 -2.59 12.32 -8.00
C ILE A 102 -1.64 13.49 -7.84
N GLN A 103 -0.45 13.45 -8.45
CA GLN A 103 0.53 14.54 -8.43
C GLN A 103 -0.06 15.80 -9.09
N ALA A 104 -0.81 15.65 -10.19
CA ALA A 104 -1.52 16.75 -10.83
C ALA A 104 -2.59 17.35 -9.89
N GLN A 105 -3.34 16.50 -9.18
CA GLN A 105 -4.28 16.91 -8.13
C GLN A 105 -3.56 17.67 -6.99
N CYS A 106 -2.38 17.22 -6.58
CA CYS A 106 -1.56 17.89 -5.56
C CYS A 106 -0.95 19.22 -6.02
N SER A 107 -0.99 19.49 -7.32
CA SER A 107 -0.44 20.71 -7.95
C SER A 107 -1.54 21.70 -8.35
N GLY A 108 -2.72 21.63 -7.72
CA GLY A 108 -3.86 22.51 -8.00
C GLY A 108 -4.82 21.99 -9.08
N GLY A 109 -4.64 20.75 -9.55
CA GLY A 109 -5.59 20.08 -10.43
C GLY A 109 -6.89 19.65 -9.71
N PRO A 110 -7.90 19.19 -10.45
CA PRO A 110 -9.15 18.71 -9.86
C PRO A 110 -8.91 17.43 -9.02
N LEU A 111 -9.68 17.27 -7.94
CA LEU A 111 -9.64 16.06 -7.11
C LEU A 111 -10.21 14.87 -7.89
N LYS A 112 -9.33 14.00 -8.38
CA LYS A 112 -9.68 12.73 -9.02
C LYS A 112 -9.78 11.60 -8.00
N TYR A 113 -8.87 11.55 -7.03
CA TYR A 113 -8.76 10.44 -6.07
C TYR A 113 -8.82 10.96 -4.64
N GLY A 114 -9.82 10.52 -3.88
CA GLY A 114 -9.99 10.95 -2.50
C GLY A 114 -9.92 12.47 -2.33
N ALA A 115 -9.30 12.92 -1.24
CA ALA A 115 -9.22 14.34 -0.87
C ALA A 115 -7.78 14.86 -0.63
N ILE A 116 -6.74 14.07 -0.89
CA ILE A 116 -5.32 14.47 -0.71
C ILE A 116 -4.94 15.49 -1.79
N ALA A 117 -4.77 16.77 -1.44
CA ALA A 117 -4.65 17.86 -2.42
C ALA A 117 -3.28 18.55 -2.41
N ASP A 118 -2.30 18.01 -1.69
CA ASP A 118 -0.96 18.57 -1.56
C ASP A 118 0.08 17.45 -1.39
N ALA A 119 1.32 17.76 -1.79
CA ALA A 119 2.41 16.79 -1.84
C ALA A 119 2.84 16.29 -0.45
N ASP A 120 2.76 17.13 0.58
CA ASP A 120 3.19 16.76 1.94
C ASP A 120 2.22 15.75 2.55
N THR A 121 0.92 15.98 2.42
CA THR A 121 -0.12 15.01 2.83
C THR A 121 0.01 13.70 2.08
N LEU A 122 0.32 13.73 0.78
CA LEU A 122 0.55 12.51 -0.01
C LEU A 122 1.75 11.71 0.54
N LYS A 123 2.88 12.38 0.80
CA LYS A 123 4.08 11.73 1.35
C LYS A 123 3.82 11.10 2.72
N VAL A 124 3.13 11.83 3.60
CA VAL A 124 2.73 11.30 4.91
C VAL A 124 1.83 10.07 4.75
N ASN A 125 0.86 10.11 3.84
CA ASN A 125 -0.03 8.98 3.59
C ASN A 125 0.70 7.75 3.02
N LEU A 126 1.65 7.94 2.10
CA LEU A 126 2.47 6.86 1.55
C LEU A 126 3.33 6.21 2.64
N ALA A 127 3.97 7.01 3.48
CA ALA A 127 4.75 6.52 4.62
C ALA A 127 3.88 5.74 5.63
N ALA A 128 2.68 6.25 5.94
CA ALA A 128 1.69 5.57 6.80
C ALA A 128 1.28 4.19 6.25
N ASN A 129 1.28 4.03 4.92
CA ASN A 129 0.91 2.78 4.24
C ASN A 129 2.11 1.92 3.80
N CYS A 130 3.31 2.28 4.25
CA CYS A 130 4.58 1.63 3.88
C CYS A 130 4.76 1.51 2.36
N VAL A 131 4.29 2.50 1.61
CA VAL A 131 4.46 2.58 0.15
C VAL A 131 5.68 3.48 -0.11
N PRO A 132 6.73 2.98 -0.79
CA PRO A 132 7.90 3.80 -1.11
C PRO A 132 7.52 4.89 -2.14
N GLU A 133 8.09 6.10 -2.03
CA GLU A 133 7.81 7.21 -2.96
C GLU A 133 8.18 6.87 -4.42
N SER A 134 9.13 5.96 -4.61
CA SER A 134 9.53 5.40 -5.92
C SER A 134 8.35 4.79 -6.69
N ILE A 135 7.24 4.44 -6.02
CA ILE A 135 6.01 3.94 -6.64
C ILE A 135 5.46 4.85 -7.74
N MET A 136 5.72 6.17 -7.63
CA MET A 136 5.22 7.16 -8.57
C MET A 136 5.81 7.00 -9.98
N ASP A 137 6.97 6.36 -10.09
CA ASP A 137 7.69 6.14 -11.35
C ASP A 137 7.64 4.66 -11.81
N MET A 138 6.91 3.80 -11.09
CA MET A 138 6.92 2.36 -11.33
C MET A 138 5.79 1.90 -12.27
N ASP A 139 6.13 0.95 -13.13
CA ASP A 139 5.16 0.08 -13.80
C ASP A 139 5.52 -1.39 -13.56
N VAL A 140 4.87 -2.29 -14.31
CA VAL A 140 5.00 -3.74 -14.10
C VAL A 140 6.47 -4.20 -14.12
N ALA A 141 7.37 -3.50 -14.84
CA ALA A 141 8.79 -3.85 -14.88
C ALA A 141 9.48 -3.74 -13.51
N GLN A 142 8.99 -2.89 -12.60
CA GLN A 142 9.55 -2.67 -11.27
C GLN A 142 8.77 -3.37 -10.15
N PHE A 143 7.86 -4.30 -10.47
CA PHE A 143 7.01 -4.94 -9.46
C PHE A 143 7.81 -5.68 -8.38
N ASP A 144 8.85 -6.43 -8.75
CA ASP A 144 9.67 -7.17 -7.78
C ASP A 144 10.49 -6.23 -6.88
N GLU A 145 10.99 -5.13 -7.46
CA GLU A 145 11.69 -4.08 -6.72
C GLU A 145 10.77 -3.41 -5.70
N PHE A 146 9.55 -3.05 -6.13
CA PHE A 146 8.52 -2.50 -5.27
C PHE A 146 8.23 -3.41 -4.08
N LEU A 147 8.00 -4.71 -4.34
CA LEU A 147 7.71 -5.68 -3.30
C LEU A 147 8.85 -5.76 -2.27
N LYS A 148 10.11 -5.72 -2.71
CA LYS A 148 11.27 -5.70 -1.82
C LYS A 148 11.27 -4.44 -0.94
N GLN A 149 11.18 -3.26 -1.53
CA GLN A 149 11.18 -1.98 -0.80
C GLN A 149 10.03 -1.91 0.20
N ARG A 150 8.83 -2.31 -0.21
CA ARG A 150 7.64 -2.28 0.65
C ARG A 150 7.74 -3.25 1.82
N ARG A 151 8.28 -4.46 1.63
CA ARG A 151 8.47 -5.42 2.75
C ARG A 151 9.43 -4.89 3.81
N GLU A 152 10.48 -4.19 3.43
CA GLU A 152 11.41 -3.53 4.37
C GLU A 152 10.66 -2.48 5.21
N LEU A 153 9.85 -1.63 4.57
CA LEU A 153 9.03 -0.62 5.26
C LEU A 153 7.96 -1.24 6.18
N MET A 154 7.28 -2.30 5.72
CA MET A 154 6.29 -3.04 6.50
C MET A 154 6.94 -3.68 7.73
N ALA A 155 8.11 -4.31 7.57
CA ALA A 155 8.85 -4.92 8.68
C ALA A 155 9.27 -3.87 9.72
N ALA A 156 9.72 -2.68 9.28
CA ALA A 156 10.04 -1.57 10.18
C ALA A 156 8.80 -1.08 10.96
N LYS A 157 7.64 -0.96 10.31
CA LYS A 157 6.39 -0.57 11.00
C LYS A 157 5.95 -1.63 12.01
N MET A 158 6.01 -2.91 11.63
CA MET A 158 5.68 -4.02 12.53
C MET A 158 6.64 -4.08 13.73
N ARG A 159 7.93 -3.82 13.52
CA ARG A 159 8.92 -3.70 14.60
C ARG A 159 8.53 -2.59 15.58
N ALA A 160 8.26 -1.39 15.07
CA ALA A 160 7.86 -0.26 15.91
C ALA A 160 6.57 -0.55 16.69
N TYR A 161 5.64 -1.28 16.09
CA TYR A 161 4.44 -1.76 16.78
C TYR A 161 4.78 -2.68 17.95
N TYR A 162 5.62 -3.71 17.75
CA TYR A 162 6.01 -4.63 18.82
C TYR A 162 6.87 -3.97 19.92
N GLU A 163 7.76 -3.04 19.56
CA GLU A 163 8.59 -2.30 20.51
C GLU A 163 7.81 -1.25 21.32
N GLY A 164 6.62 -0.86 20.85
CA GLY A 164 5.71 0.06 21.52
C GLY A 164 4.54 -0.59 22.27
N LEU A 165 4.54 -1.93 22.40
CA LEU A 165 3.65 -2.68 23.29
C LEU A 165 4.17 -2.65 24.74
#